data_AF-A0A380NI27-F1
#
_entry.id   AF-A0A380NI27-F1
#
_cell.length_a   1.000
_cell.length_b   1.000
_cell.length_c   1.000
_cell.angle_alpha   90.00
_cell.angle_beta   90.00
_cell.angle_gamma   90.00
#
_symmetry.space_group_name_H-M   'P 1'
#
loop_
_entity.id
_entity.type
_entity.pdbx_description
1 polymer ?
#
loop_
_entity_poly.entity_id
_entity_poly.type
_entity_poly.pdbx_seq_one_letter_code
_entity_poly.pdbx_strand_id
1 'polypeptide(L)'
;MNNLIDLSEEELELVVNNTAEKMNLSTAIVEKDLWVCLLLKYLFSDFKFKNSIIFKGGTSLSKVYHLIDRFSEDIDLALDWQLLGFDEEEPYLNRSNTQQLKFNKLLNDNTANFIEKEFLPLLKSEFGKLLGNRKFDFYIDQNDPQTICFAYPRKHNDTSILQIVRLEIGCLAEPIPYHKRTITTYIEDTYPTIFSENINVVVVDSLRTFFEKITILHREANRVNENYPARYSRHYYDVYKMLQTDIKKLSLQNFALLFDVIEFKKKFYPCNWARYDDIKSGKLKLVPKLDGLKIFENDFNIMKNMIFHNSVSFSSIIEILQIYEEEINKELIHLC
;
A
#
# COMPACT_ATOMS: atom_id res chain seq x y z
N MET A 1 11.44 10.08 -27.15
CA MET A 1 10.87 10.48 -25.86
C MET A 1 12.01 10.63 -24.88
N ASN A 2 12.00 11.70 -24.09
CA ASN A 2 13.07 12.00 -23.15
C ASN A 2 12.81 11.27 -21.82
N ASN A 3 13.88 10.93 -21.09
CA ASN A 3 13.74 10.49 -19.70
C ASN A 3 13.85 11.71 -18.76
N LEU A 4 13.08 11.69 -17.69
CA LEU A 4 13.00 12.73 -16.67
C LEU A 4 14.27 12.83 -15.84
N ILE A 5 15.00 11.72 -15.66
CA ILE A 5 16.27 11.70 -14.90
C ILE A 5 17.40 12.47 -15.62
N ASP A 6 17.32 12.55 -16.95
CA ASP A 6 18.31 13.17 -17.82
C ASP A 6 18.14 14.70 -17.93
N LEU A 7 17.02 15.24 -17.44
CA LEU A 7 16.76 16.67 -17.43
C LEU A 7 17.74 17.41 -16.50
N SER A 8 18.16 18.60 -16.93
CA SER A 8 18.83 19.55 -16.05
C SER A 8 17.92 19.97 -14.89
N GLU A 9 18.51 20.50 -13.82
CA GLU A 9 17.73 20.93 -12.66
C GLU A 9 16.73 22.05 -12.98
N GLU A 10 17.02 22.90 -13.95
CA GLU A 10 16.15 23.99 -14.41
C GLU A 10 14.98 23.45 -15.26
N GLU A 11 15.26 22.54 -16.19
CA GLU A 11 14.23 21.90 -17.00
C GLU A 11 13.27 21.07 -16.15
N LEU A 12 13.82 20.31 -15.19
CA LEU A 12 13.02 19.51 -14.28
C LEU A 12 12.08 20.38 -13.44
N GLU A 13 12.59 21.49 -12.90
CA GLU A 13 11.81 22.45 -12.12
C GLU A 13 10.69 23.09 -12.95
N LEU A 14 10.98 23.49 -14.18
CA LEU A 14 9.98 24.03 -15.10
C LEU A 14 8.85 23.03 -15.36
N VAL A 15 9.19 21.77 -15.64
CA VAL A 15 8.22 20.73 -15.95
C VAL A 15 7.38 20.35 -14.73
N VAL A 16 7.99 20.27 -13.54
CA VAL A 16 7.28 20.04 -12.27
C VAL A 16 6.27 21.16 -12.00
N ASN A 17 6.69 22.43 -12.11
CA ASN A 17 5.81 23.58 -11.89
C ASN A 17 4.62 23.60 -12.86
N ASN A 18 4.88 23.42 -14.16
CA ASN A 18 3.81 23.42 -15.18
C ASN A 18 2.86 22.22 -15.02
N THR A 19 3.36 21.07 -14.56
CA THR A 19 2.54 19.88 -14.28
C THR A 19 1.64 20.13 -13.08
N ALA A 20 2.19 20.70 -11.99
CA ALA A 20 1.46 21.02 -10.78
C ALA A 20 0.30 21.99 -11.06
N GLU A 21 0.54 23.04 -11.86
CA GLU A 21 -0.49 24.00 -12.28
C GLU A 21 -1.62 23.31 -13.07
N LYS A 22 -1.26 22.50 -14.08
CA LYS A 22 -2.25 21.81 -14.93
C LYS A 22 -3.09 20.79 -14.18
N MET A 23 -2.50 20.09 -13.23
CA MET A 23 -3.19 19.07 -12.42
C MET A 23 -3.87 19.66 -11.18
N ASN A 24 -3.68 20.96 -10.91
CA ASN A 24 -4.13 21.62 -9.69
C ASN A 24 -3.65 20.89 -8.42
N LEU A 25 -2.35 20.53 -8.40
CA LEU A 25 -1.65 19.87 -7.30
C LEU A 25 -0.53 20.77 -6.77
N SER A 26 -0.02 20.49 -5.57
CA SER A 26 1.20 21.17 -5.10
C SER A 26 2.43 20.65 -5.86
N THR A 27 3.42 21.52 -6.07
CA THR A 27 4.68 21.15 -6.75
C THR A 27 5.42 20.05 -5.99
N ALA A 28 5.33 20.04 -4.66
CA ALA A 28 5.90 19.00 -3.82
C ALA A 28 5.26 17.62 -4.06
N ILE A 29 3.95 17.55 -4.35
CA ILE A 29 3.27 16.29 -4.71
C ILE A 29 3.78 15.76 -6.05
N VAL A 30 3.91 16.63 -7.05
CA VAL A 30 4.42 16.25 -8.37
C VAL A 30 5.89 15.81 -8.30
N GLU A 31 6.72 16.55 -7.57
CA GLU A 31 8.12 16.19 -7.33
C GLU A 31 8.23 14.84 -6.62
N LYS A 32 7.42 14.60 -5.58
CA LYS A 32 7.42 13.33 -4.86
C LYS A 32 6.95 12.17 -5.73
N ASP A 33 5.91 12.36 -6.54
CA ASP A 33 5.43 11.34 -7.49
C ASP A 33 6.53 10.89 -8.45
N LEU A 34 7.29 11.85 -9.00
CA LEU A 34 8.44 11.56 -9.85
C LEU A 34 9.43 10.63 -9.16
N TRP A 35 9.86 10.96 -7.93
CA TRP A 35 10.86 10.18 -7.21
C TRP A 35 10.34 8.79 -6.81
N VAL A 36 9.06 8.66 -6.47
CA VAL A 36 8.40 7.36 -6.25
C VAL A 36 8.46 6.51 -7.52
N CYS A 37 8.09 7.08 -8.66
CA CYS A 37 8.08 6.40 -9.95
C CYS A 37 9.48 5.95 -10.38
N LEU A 38 10.48 6.81 -10.26
CA LEU A 38 11.86 6.48 -10.61
C LEU A 38 12.44 5.40 -9.68
N LEU A 39 12.12 5.44 -8.39
CA LEU A 39 12.51 4.39 -7.45
C LEU A 39 11.85 3.05 -7.81
N LEU A 40 10.54 3.05 -8.10
CA LEU A 40 9.83 1.85 -8.57
C LEU A 40 10.40 1.31 -9.88
N LYS A 41 10.70 2.19 -10.85
CA LYS A 41 11.35 1.83 -12.11
C LYS A 41 12.62 1.05 -11.83
N TYR A 42 13.52 1.61 -11.02
CA TYR A 42 14.77 0.96 -10.67
C TYR A 42 14.55 -0.39 -9.95
N LEU A 43 13.70 -0.43 -8.93
CA LEU A 43 13.42 -1.62 -8.12
C LEU A 43 12.90 -2.80 -8.95
N PHE A 44 12.11 -2.55 -10.00
CA PHE A 44 11.50 -3.59 -10.83
C PHE A 44 12.22 -3.84 -12.17
N SER A 45 13.28 -3.08 -12.50
CA SER A 45 14.03 -3.25 -13.75
C SER A 45 15.46 -3.72 -13.52
N ASP A 46 16.27 -2.95 -12.80
CA ASP A 46 17.72 -3.13 -12.71
C ASP A 46 18.15 -3.72 -11.37
N PHE A 47 17.33 -3.59 -10.34
CA PHE A 47 17.70 -4.03 -8.99
C PHE A 47 17.89 -5.55 -8.88
N LYS A 48 18.93 -5.97 -8.15
CA LYS A 48 19.29 -7.39 -7.95
C LYS A 48 18.11 -8.24 -7.46
N PHE A 49 17.26 -7.68 -6.57
CA PHE A 49 16.15 -8.41 -5.95
C PHE A 49 14.79 -8.19 -6.65
N LYS A 50 14.76 -7.66 -7.88
CA LYS A 50 13.52 -7.32 -8.62
C LYS A 50 12.50 -8.47 -8.74
N ASN A 51 12.96 -9.72 -8.79
CA ASN A 51 12.10 -10.90 -8.91
C ASN A 51 11.61 -11.44 -7.55
N SER A 52 12.07 -10.86 -6.45
CA SER A 52 11.75 -11.28 -5.08
C SER A 52 10.96 -10.21 -4.33
N ILE A 53 10.51 -9.17 -5.03
CA ILE A 53 9.66 -8.11 -4.48
C ILE A 53 8.38 -7.99 -5.29
N ILE A 54 7.27 -7.72 -4.62
CA ILE A 54 5.98 -7.45 -5.25
C ILE A 54 5.38 -6.19 -4.62
N PHE A 55 4.98 -5.24 -5.46
CA PHE A 55 4.38 -3.98 -5.04
C PHE A 55 2.95 -4.19 -4.54
N LYS A 56 2.56 -3.54 -3.44
CA LYS A 56 1.24 -3.71 -2.84
C LYS A 56 0.73 -2.43 -2.16
N GLY A 57 -0.33 -2.57 -1.38
CA GLY A 57 -0.77 -1.56 -0.42
C GLY A 57 -1.49 -0.37 -1.06
N GLY A 58 -1.56 0.74 -0.31
CA GLY A 58 -2.35 1.92 -0.70
C GLY A 58 -1.84 2.57 -1.99
N THR A 59 -0.53 2.65 -2.16
CA THR A 59 0.08 3.32 -3.32
C THR A 59 -0.12 2.51 -4.59
N SER A 60 -0.20 1.17 -4.52
CA SER A 60 -0.58 0.37 -5.67
C SER A 60 -2.00 0.68 -6.15
N LEU A 61 -2.95 0.90 -5.22
CA LEU A 61 -4.34 1.22 -5.56
C LEU A 61 -4.47 2.58 -6.24
N SER A 62 -3.74 3.61 -5.76
CA SER A 62 -3.78 4.93 -6.38
C SER A 62 -2.98 4.98 -7.67
N LYS A 63 -1.76 4.42 -7.69
CA LYS A 63 -0.80 4.63 -8.77
C LYS A 63 -0.95 3.65 -9.93
N VAL A 64 -1.32 2.41 -9.66
CA VAL A 64 -1.40 1.36 -10.69
C VAL A 64 -2.83 1.14 -11.15
N TYR A 65 -3.78 1.13 -10.21
CA TYR A 65 -5.17 0.81 -10.50
C TYR A 65 -6.08 2.04 -10.58
N HIS A 66 -5.62 3.22 -10.13
CA HIS A 66 -6.41 4.45 -10.05
C HIS A 66 -7.76 4.26 -9.35
N LEU A 67 -7.79 3.41 -8.31
CA LEU A 67 -9.01 3.02 -7.58
C LEU A 67 -9.31 3.92 -6.38
N ILE A 68 -8.33 4.72 -5.93
CA ILE A 68 -8.48 5.62 -4.78
C ILE A 68 -7.93 7.00 -5.11
N ASP A 69 -8.66 8.03 -4.69
CA ASP A 69 -8.30 9.44 -4.93
C ASP A 69 -7.76 10.06 -3.65
N ARG A 70 -6.65 9.52 -3.15
CA ARG A 70 -5.90 10.11 -2.04
C ARG A 70 -4.42 9.89 -2.23
N PHE A 71 -3.63 10.82 -1.72
CA PHE A 71 -2.19 10.66 -1.75
C PHE A 71 -1.79 9.48 -0.87
N SER A 72 -0.84 8.68 -1.37
CA SER A 72 -0.25 7.58 -0.64
C SER A 72 1.25 7.73 -0.73
N GLU A 73 1.87 7.88 0.43
CA GLU A 73 3.26 8.34 0.57
C GLU A 73 4.29 7.20 0.62
N ASP A 74 3.79 6.00 0.84
CA ASP A 74 4.56 4.81 1.20
C ASP A 74 4.59 3.81 0.04
N ILE A 75 5.74 3.25 -0.30
CA ILE A 75 5.85 2.11 -1.20
C ILE A 75 5.86 0.85 -0.33
N ASP A 76 4.76 0.10 -0.33
CA ASP A 76 4.70 -1.22 0.30
C ASP A 76 5.24 -2.31 -0.64
N LEU A 77 6.23 -3.08 -0.20
CA LEU A 77 6.72 -4.26 -0.90
C LEU A 77 6.51 -5.53 -0.07
N ALA A 78 5.95 -6.56 -0.69
CA ALA A 78 6.08 -7.93 -0.22
C ALA A 78 7.45 -8.48 -0.66
N LEU A 79 8.25 -8.98 0.27
CA LEU A 79 9.53 -9.63 0.01
C LEU A 79 9.36 -11.16 0.07
N ASP A 80 9.92 -11.87 -0.91
CA ASP A 80 9.98 -13.33 -0.90
C ASP A 80 10.91 -13.81 0.21
N TRP A 81 10.36 -14.54 1.19
CA TRP A 81 11.11 -15.06 2.33
C TRP A 81 12.17 -16.09 1.93
N GLN A 82 12.11 -16.66 0.73
CA GLN A 82 13.16 -17.57 0.25
C GLN A 82 14.51 -16.87 0.14
N LEU A 83 14.55 -15.54 -0.07
CA LEU A 83 15.78 -14.77 -0.01
C LEU A 83 16.45 -14.80 1.37
N LEU A 84 15.67 -15.05 2.42
CA LEU A 84 16.16 -15.14 3.80
C LEU A 84 16.59 -16.57 4.18
N GLY A 85 16.57 -17.49 3.22
CA GLY A 85 16.98 -18.88 3.40
C GLY A 85 15.90 -19.81 3.95
N PHE A 86 14.63 -19.41 3.91
CA PHE A 86 13.50 -20.27 4.28
C PHE A 86 12.96 -21.02 3.05
N ASP A 87 12.45 -22.23 3.26
CA ASP A 87 11.82 -22.99 2.17
C ASP A 87 10.45 -22.36 1.79
N GLU A 88 9.99 -22.61 0.55
CA GLU A 88 8.72 -22.08 0.02
C GLU A 88 7.53 -22.35 0.96
N GLU A 89 7.40 -23.59 1.45
CA GLU A 89 6.31 -24.01 2.33
C GLU A 89 6.54 -23.71 3.82
N GLU A 90 7.74 -23.23 4.19
CA GLU A 90 8.13 -23.11 5.59
C GLU A 90 7.20 -22.20 6.41
N PRO A 91 6.79 -21.01 5.93
CA PRO A 91 5.82 -20.20 6.65
C PRO A 91 4.46 -20.87 6.83
N TYR A 92 4.12 -21.83 5.97
CA TYR A 92 2.83 -22.54 5.98
C TYR A 92 2.83 -23.85 6.75
N LEU A 93 3.95 -24.29 7.33
CA LEU A 93 3.98 -25.45 8.22
C LEU A 93 3.03 -25.28 9.42
N ASN A 94 2.46 -26.40 9.87
CA ASN A 94 1.57 -26.41 11.03
C ASN A 94 2.36 -26.15 12.31
N ARG A 95 2.01 -25.07 13.01
CA ARG A 95 2.63 -24.62 14.26
C ARG A 95 1.53 -24.28 15.27
N SER A 96 1.80 -24.47 16.56
CA SER A 96 0.96 -23.86 17.60
C SER A 96 1.02 -22.33 17.49
N ASN A 97 0.01 -21.62 18.01
CA ASN A 97 -0.02 -20.15 17.98
C ASN A 97 1.27 -19.52 18.54
N THR A 98 1.80 -20.05 19.65
CA THR A 98 3.04 -19.56 20.26
C THR A 98 4.26 -19.79 19.36
N GLN A 99 4.34 -20.94 18.68
CA GLN A 99 5.41 -21.24 17.74
C GLN A 99 5.30 -20.38 16.48
N GLN A 100 4.09 -20.15 15.98
CA GLN A 100 3.85 -19.29 14.83
C GLN A 100 4.24 -17.84 15.14
N LEU A 101 3.90 -17.32 16.31
CA LEU A 101 4.32 -15.98 16.73
C LEU A 101 5.85 -15.85 16.84
N LYS A 102 6.54 -16.87 17.35
CA LYS A 102 8.01 -16.91 17.37
C LYS A 102 8.60 -16.92 15.96
N PHE A 103 8.01 -17.69 15.05
CA PHE A 103 8.42 -17.73 13.65
C PHE A 103 8.20 -16.38 12.94
N ASN A 104 7.03 -15.76 13.11
CA ASN A 104 6.75 -14.44 12.52
C ASN A 104 7.74 -13.39 13.02
N LYS A 105 8.11 -13.43 14.31
CA LYS A 105 9.13 -12.56 14.88
C LYS A 105 10.50 -12.81 14.23
N LEU A 106 10.93 -14.08 14.16
CA LEU A 106 12.19 -14.46 13.49
C LEU A 106 12.23 -13.96 12.04
N LEU A 107 11.13 -14.13 11.30
CA LEU A 107 11.04 -13.70 9.91
C LEU A 107 11.17 -12.17 9.79
N ASN A 108 10.53 -11.40 10.67
CA ASN A 108 10.68 -9.95 10.70
C ASN A 108 12.10 -9.51 11.09
N ASP A 109 12.70 -10.14 12.10
CA ASP A 109 14.07 -9.85 12.53
C ASP A 109 15.08 -10.15 11.39
N ASN A 110 14.90 -11.28 10.69
CA ASN A 110 15.72 -11.62 9.52
C ASN A 110 15.51 -10.66 8.36
N THR A 111 14.26 -10.23 8.12
CA THR A 111 13.94 -9.23 7.08
C THR A 111 14.65 -7.91 7.38
N ALA A 112 14.58 -7.41 8.61
CA ALA A 112 15.25 -6.17 9.01
C ALA A 112 16.77 -6.27 8.85
N ASN A 113 17.37 -7.39 9.25
CA ASN A 113 18.81 -7.63 9.07
C ASN A 113 19.20 -7.67 7.58
N PHE A 114 18.43 -8.36 6.74
CA PHE A 114 18.66 -8.39 5.29
C PHE A 114 18.55 -6.99 4.67
N ILE A 115 17.57 -6.20 5.11
CA ILE A 115 17.40 -4.82 4.66
C ILE A 115 18.63 -3.99 5.00
N GLU A 116 19.12 -4.06 6.25
CA GLU A 116 20.28 -3.32 6.72
C GLU A 116 21.59 -3.73 6.03
N LYS A 117 21.84 -5.04 5.90
CA LYS A 117 23.14 -5.57 5.46
C LYS A 117 23.26 -5.70 3.95
N GLU A 118 22.16 -5.89 3.23
CA GLU A 118 22.19 -6.21 1.80
C GLU A 118 21.33 -5.26 0.96
N PHE A 119 20.05 -5.10 1.28
CA PHE A 119 19.11 -4.34 0.45
C PHE A 119 19.48 -2.85 0.38
N LEU A 120 19.61 -2.19 1.54
CA LEU A 120 19.88 -0.76 1.62
C LEU A 120 21.27 -0.39 1.07
N PRO A 121 22.38 -1.07 1.42
CA PRO A 121 23.69 -0.75 0.84
C PRO A 121 23.71 -0.85 -0.68
N LEU A 122 23.06 -1.87 -1.24
CA LEU A 122 22.97 -2.05 -2.68
C LEU A 122 22.11 -0.95 -3.32
N LEU A 123 20.92 -0.69 -2.77
CA LEU A 123 20.04 0.39 -3.23
C LEU A 123 20.77 1.75 -3.22
N LYS A 124 21.44 2.09 -2.11
CA LYS A 124 22.18 3.36 -1.97
C LYS A 124 23.33 3.47 -2.97
N SER A 125 24.04 2.38 -3.25
CA SER A 125 25.15 2.36 -4.20
C SER A 125 24.68 2.49 -5.65
N GLU A 126 23.69 1.70 -6.05
CA GLU A 126 23.29 1.57 -7.44
C GLU A 126 22.29 2.66 -7.87
N PHE A 127 21.24 2.90 -7.07
CA PHE A 127 20.32 4.01 -7.34
C PHE A 127 21.01 5.36 -7.17
N GLY A 128 21.97 5.46 -6.24
CA GLY A 128 22.77 6.67 -6.07
C GLY A 128 23.56 7.08 -7.31
N LYS A 129 24.02 6.11 -8.14
CA LYS A 129 24.68 6.41 -9.43
C LYS A 129 23.72 7.08 -10.41
N LEU A 130 22.44 6.71 -10.40
CA LEU A 130 21.41 7.31 -11.26
C LEU A 130 21.10 8.75 -10.86
N LEU A 131 21.20 9.07 -9.56
CA LEU A 131 20.95 10.42 -9.05
C LEU A 131 22.10 11.39 -9.32
N GLY A 132 23.31 10.88 -9.61
CA GLY A 132 24.49 11.68 -9.91
C GLY A 132 24.91 12.56 -8.72
N ASN A 133 25.09 13.85 -8.96
CA ASN A 133 25.53 14.83 -7.94
C ASN A 133 24.39 15.40 -7.09
N ARG A 134 23.13 14.98 -7.33
CA ARG A 134 21.98 15.48 -6.59
C ARG A 134 22.10 15.10 -5.11
N LYS A 135 21.64 15.96 -4.22
CA LYS A 135 21.67 15.70 -2.76
C LYS A 135 20.52 14.76 -2.39
N PHE A 136 20.85 13.58 -1.87
CA PHE A 136 19.88 12.62 -1.35
C PHE A 136 20.44 11.86 -0.14
N ASP A 137 19.56 11.16 0.58
CA ASP A 137 19.98 10.16 1.55
C ASP A 137 19.01 8.98 1.61
N PHE A 138 19.55 7.82 1.99
CA PHE A 138 18.78 6.63 2.35
C PHE A 138 19.19 6.19 3.75
N TYR A 139 18.20 5.94 4.61
CA TYR A 139 18.39 5.48 5.98
C TYR A 139 17.23 4.59 6.42
N ILE A 140 17.44 3.77 7.45
CA ILE A 140 16.37 2.95 8.04
C ILE A 140 15.57 3.79 9.02
N ASP A 141 14.24 3.64 9.01
CA ASP A 141 13.38 4.29 10.00
C ASP A 141 13.72 3.80 11.42
N GLN A 142 13.83 4.74 12.37
CA GLN A 142 14.23 4.44 13.75
C GLN A 142 13.19 3.60 14.50
N ASN A 143 11.92 3.70 14.12
CA ASN A 143 10.80 3.01 14.76
C ASN A 143 10.35 1.78 13.96
N ASP A 144 10.83 1.64 12.72
CA ASP A 144 10.48 0.53 11.85
C ASP A 144 11.71 0.04 11.06
N PRO A 145 12.43 -0.97 11.58
CA PRO A 145 13.61 -1.55 10.92
C PRO A 145 13.35 -2.16 9.54
N GLN A 146 12.08 -2.37 9.18
CA GLN A 146 11.66 -2.89 7.87
C GLN A 146 11.37 -1.78 6.86
N THR A 147 11.55 -0.51 7.25
CA THR A 147 11.29 0.64 6.39
C THR A 147 12.57 1.39 6.04
N ILE A 148 12.84 1.53 4.74
CA ILE A 148 13.87 2.43 4.21
C ILE A 148 13.23 3.79 3.93
N CYS A 149 13.76 4.86 4.52
CA CYS A 149 13.42 6.23 4.17
C CYS A 149 14.36 6.74 3.08
N PHE A 150 13.79 7.22 1.99
CA PHE A 150 14.48 7.93 0.92
C PHE A 150 14.20 9.43 1.02
N ALA A 151 15.19 10.18 1.50
CA ALA A 151 15.21 11.63 1.41
C ALA A 151 15.68 12.03 0.00
N TYR A 152 14.73 12.13 -0.92
CA TYR A 152 14.98 12.44 -2.33
C TYR A 152 15.51 13.87 -2.54
N PRO A 153 16.12 14.16 -3.70
CA PRO A 153 16.52 15.51 -4.07
C PRO A 153 15.31 16.42 -4.22
N ARG A 154 14.95 17.11 -3.14
CA ARG A 154 13.78 17.99 -3.07
C ARG A 154 14.15 19.45 -3.29
N LYS A 155 13.35 20.16 -4.07
CA LYS A 155 13.34 21.62 -4.22
C LYS A 155 12.12 22.27 -3.58
N HIS A 156 11.04 21.51 -3.40
CA HIS A 156 9.79 22.02 -2.88
C HIS A 156 9.50 21.45 -1.48
N ASN A 157 8.81 22.23 -0.66
CA ASN A 157 8.34 21.80 0.65
C ASN A 157 6.85 22.08 0.77
N ASP A 158 6.15 21.12 1.35
CA ASP A 158 4.73 21.14 1.67
C ASP A 158 4.58 20.42 3.01
N THR A 159 4.06 21.12 4.02
CA THR A 159 3.92 20.62 5.39
C THR A 159 2.76 19.63 5.53
N SER A 160 1.90 19.50 4.52
CA SER A 160 0.79 18.55 4.51
C SER A 160 1.21 17.13 4.17
N ILE A 161 2.42 16.94 3.62
CA ILE A 161 2.96 15.63 3.22
C ILE A 161 4.33 15.35 3.85
N LEU A 162 4.69 14.08 4.03
CA LEU A 162 6.05 13.72 4.40
C LEU A 162 7.00 13.95 3.22
N GLN A 163 8.06 14.73 3.42
CA GLN A 163 9.07 15.06 2.41
C GLN A 163 10.14 13.96 2.25
N ILE A 164 9.71 12.71 2.38
CA ILE A 164 10.49 11.47 2.20
C ILE A 164 9.59 10.44 1.51
N VAL A 165 10.21 9.53 0.75
CA VAL A 165 9.54 8.30 0.30
C VAL A 165 9.87 7.20 1.29
N ARG A 166 8.84 6.58 1.87
CA ARG A 166 9.00 5.43 2.78
C ARG A 166 8.85 4.15 1.97
N LEU A 167 9.82 3.27 2.03
CA LEU A 167 9.80 1.97 1.37
C LEU A 167 9.67 0.89 2.46
N GLU A 168 8.44 0.46 2.71
CA GLU A 168 8.11 -0.54 3.73
C GLU A 168 8.21 -1.95 3.12
N ILE A 169 9.13 -2.78 3.61
CA ILE A 169 9.48 -4.07 3.01
C ILE A 169 9.23 -5.20 4.01
N GLY A 170 8.25 -6.07 3.74
CA GLY A 170 7.88 -7.14 4.67
C GLY A 170 7.71 -8.50 4.01
N CYS A 171 8.14 -9.57 4.71
CA CYS A 171 7.91 -10.95 4.29
C CYS A 171 6.56 -11.53 4.74
N LEU A 172 5.89 -10.90 5.72
CA LEU A 172 4.57 -11.34 6.20
C LEU A 172 3.45 -10.83 5.28
N ALA A 173 3.57 -11.09 3.98
CA ALA A 173 2.54 -10.80 2.99
C ALA A 173 2.39 -12.01 2.07
N GLU A 174 1.16 -12.31 1.67
CA GLU A 174 0.89 -13.27 0.61
C GLU A 174 0.40 -12.49 -0.61
N PRO A 175 1.28 -12.19 -1.57
CA PRO A 175 1.03 -11.26 -2.65
C PRO A 175 0.33 -11.93 -3.86
N ILE A 176 -0.44 -13.00 -3.64
CA ILE A 176 -1.03 -13.81 -4.71
C ILE A 176 -2.55 -13.56 -4.80
N PRO A 177 -3.11 -13.33 -6.00
CA PRO A 177 -2.42 -13.18 -7.29
C PRO A 177 -1.73 -11.82 -7.46
N TYR A 178 -0.77 -11.77 -8.40
CA TYR A 178 -0.08 -10.54 -8.81
C TYR A 178 0.02 -10.45 -10.33
N HIS A 179 0.18 -9.24 -10.85
CA HIS A 179 0.20 -8.93 -12.27
C HIS A 179 1.34 -7.97 -12.62
N LYS A 180 1.86 -8.09 -13.85
CA LYS A 180 2.71 -7.05 -14.43
C LYS A 180 1.83 -5.90 -14.89
N ARG A 181 2.20 -4.68 -14.53
CA ARG A 181 1.50 -3.45 -14.92
C ARG A 181 2.51 -2.37 -15.30
N THR A 182 2.07 -1.46 -16.15
CA THR A 182 2.83 -0.25 -16.49
C THR A 182 2.26 0.93 -15.72
N ILE A 183 3.13 1.79 -15.20
CA ILE A 183 2.76 3.05 -14.57
C ILE A 183 3.49 4.21 -15.25
N THR A 184 2.95 5.42 -15.06
CA THR A 184 3.47 6.68 -15.60
C THR A 184 3.63 7.68 -14.46
N THR A 185 4.57 8.61 -14.57
CA THR A 185 4.62 9.78 -13.68
C THR A 185 3.47 10.75 -13.98
N TYR A 186 3.11 11.62 -13.04
CA TYR A 186 2.20 12.74 -13.29
C TYR A 186 2.70 13.67 -14.41
N ILE A 187 4.01 13.78 -14.57
CA ILE A 187 4.63 14.53 -15.66
C ILE A 187 4.35 13.85 -17.00
N GLU A 188 4.51 12.53 -17.08
CA GLU A 188 4.15 11.76 -18.29
C GLU A 188 2.66 11.81 -18.60
N ASP A 189 1.78 11.71 -17.59
CA ASP A 189 0.32 11.84 -17.78
C ASP A 189 -0.04 13.20 -18.38
N THR A 190 0.69 14.25 -17.99
CA THR A 190 0.48 15.63 -18.49
C THR A 190 1.13 15.86 -19.86
N TYR A 191 2.24 15.19 -20.15
CA TYR A 191 3.04 15.36 -21.37
C TYR A 191 3.41 14.03 -22.04
N PRO A 192 2.41 13.21 -22.44
CA PRO A 192 2.64 11.82 -22.87
C PRO A 192 3.37 11.71 -24.22
N THR A 193 3.45 12.80 -24.99
CA THR A 193 4.20 12.84 -26.25
C THR A 193 5.67 13.20 -26.06
N ILE A 194 6.05 13.72 -24.89
CA ILE A 194 7.39 14.23 -24.59
C ILE A 194 8.17 13.21 -23.78
N PHE A 195 7.56 12.70 -22.70
CA PHE A 195 8.19 11.81 -21.74
C PHE A 195 7.62 10.39 -21.85
N SER A 196 8.48 9.40 -21.60
CA SER A 196 8.10 7.99 -21.52
C SER A 196 9.14 7.21 -20.74
N GLU A 197 8.88 7.00 -19.46
CA GLU A 197 9.77 6.29 -18.54
C GLU A 197 9.68 4.76 -18.70
N ASN A 198 8.59 4.25 -19.29
CA ASN A 198 8.34 2.81 -19.47
C ASN A 198 8.46 2.01 -18.16
N ILE A 199 7.77 2.46 -17.12
CA ILE A 199 7.89 1.90 -15.77
C ILE A 199 7.01 0.66 -15.67
N ASN A 200 7.63 -0.50 -15.53
CA ASN A 200 6.93 -1.77 -15.33
C ASN A 200 7.12 -2.26 -13.91
N VAL A 201 6.02 -2.63 -13.25
CA VAL A 201 6.01 -3.14 -11.88
C VAL A 201 5.30 -4.49 -11.81
N VAL A 202 5.68 -5.32 -10.85
CA VAL A 202 4.90 -6.50 -10.45
C VAL A 202 4.10 -6.11 -9.23
N VAL A 203 2.77 -6.19 -9.31
CA VAL A 203 1.86 -5.64 -8.30
C VAL A 203 0.80 -6.67 -7.87
N VAL A 204 0.45 -6.69 -6.59
CA VAL A 204 -0.67 -7.49 -6.06
C VAL A 204 -1.98 -7.09 -6.73
N ASP A 205 -2.82 -8.07 -7.00
CA ASP A 205 -4.15 -7.83 -7.57
C ASP A 205 -5.01 -6.91 -6.66
N SER A 206 -5.77 -6.01 -7.28
CA SER A 206 -6.58 -5.05 -6.54
C SER A 206 -7.72 -5.72 -5.77
N LEU A 207 -8.25 -6.86 -6.23
CA LEU A 207 -9.28 -7.62 -5.52
C LEU A 207 -8.71 -8.31 -4.27
N ARG A 208 -7.49 -8.83 -4.35
CA ARG A 208 -6.76 -9.34 -3.17
C ARG A 208 -6.59 -8.23 -2.13
N THR A 209 -6.13 -7.07 -2.57
CA THR A 209 -5.96 -5.88 -1.71
C THR A 209 -7.29 -5.41 -1.12
N PHE A 210 -8.39 -5.49 -1.87
CA PHE A 210 -9.74 -5.21 -1.38
C PHE A 210 -10.11 -6.13 -0.22
N PHE A 211 -9.95 -7.45 -0.38
CA PHE A 211 -10.24 -8.40 0.70
C PHE A 211 -9.33 -8.24 1.93
N GLU A 212 -8.06 -7.85 1.74
CA GLU A 212 -7.19 -7.47 2.85
C GLU A 212 -7.73 -6.27 3.62
N LYS A 213 -8.30 -5.26 2.95
CA LYS A 213 -8.92 -4.12 3.62
C LYS A 213 -10.24 -4.48 4.29
N ILE A 214 -11.08 -5.29 3.64
CA ILE A 214 -12.32 -5.81 4.22
C ILE A 214 -12.06 -6.57 5.52
N THR A 215 -11.02 -7.43 5.55
CA THR A 215 -10.63 -8.14 6.77
C THR A 215 -10.07 -7.21 7.86
N ILE A 216 -9.39 -6.11 7.49
CA ILE A 216 -9.03 -5.04 8.44
C ILE A 216 -10.29 -4.41 9.04
N LEU A 217 -11.25 -3.98 8.21
CA LEU A 217 -12.47 -3.34 8.71
C LEU A 217 -13.27 -4.28 9.61
N HIS A 218 -13.33 -5.56 9.25
CA HIS A 218 -13.94 -6.60 10.07
C HIS A 218 -13.31 -6.77 11.44
N ARG A 219 -11.97 -6.78 11.49
CA ARG A 219 -11.24 -6.82 12.75
C ARG A 219 -11.54 -5.60 13.61
N GLU A 220 -11.56 -4.41 13.01
CA GLU A 220 -11.85 -3.17 13.74
C GLU A 220 -13.31 -3.09 14.19
N ALA A 221 -14.25 -3.58 13.40
CA ALA A 221 -15.67 -3.63 13.74
C ALA A 221 -15.98 -4.58 14.92
N ASN A 222 -15.17 -5.63 15.09
CA ASN A 222 -15.27 -6.55 16.22
C ASN A 222 -14.37 -6.17 17.40
N ARG A 223 -13.65 -5.04 17.35
CA ARG A 223 -12.76 -4.61 18.43
C ARG A 223 -13.48 -4.52 19.77
N VAL A 224 -12.82 -5.03 20.80
CA VAL A 224 -13.33 -5.07 22.19
C VAL A 224 -12.57 -4.15 23.14
N ASN A 225 -11.39 -3.66 22.74
CA ASN A 225 -10.63 -2.69 23.52
C ASN A 225 -10.86 -1.26 22.99
N GLU A 226 -10.60 -0.26 23.82
CA GLU A 226 -10.77 1.16 23.46
C GLU A 226 -9.55 1.73 22.72
N ASN A 227 -8.54 0.91 22.43
CA ASN A 227 -7.31 1.34 21.77
C ASN A 227 -7.44 1.24 20.24
N TYR A 228 -8.06 2.25 19.64
CA TYR A 228 -8.22 2.35 18.20
C TYR A 228 -6.98 2.96 17.54
N PRO A 229 -6.51 2.39 16.41
CA PRO A 229 -5.34 2.89 15.73
C PRO A 229 -5.63 4.22 14.99
N ALA A 230 -4.66 5.12 15.01
CA ALA A 230 -4.69 6.35 14.21
C ALA A 230 -4.45 6.07 12.72
N ARG A 231 -4.95 6.96 11.86
CA ARG A 231 -4.87 6.91 10.39
C ARG A 231 -5.55 5.72 9.73
N TYR A 232 -6.44 5.03 10.44
CA TYR A 232 -7.13 3.85 9.93
C TYR A 232 -8.42 4.16 9.18
N SER A 233 -8.98 5.37 9.33
CA SER A 233 -10.12 5.84 8.54
C SER A 233 -9.86 5.77 7.03
N ARG A 234 -8.59 5.85 6.60
CA ARG A 234 -8.17 5.64 5.20
C ARG A 234 -8.61 4.29 4.64
N HIS A 235 -8.68 3.24 5.46
CA HIS A 235 -9.11 1.93 5.00
C HIS A 235 -10.60 1.92 4.64
N TYR A 236 -11.43 2.66 5.39
CA TYR A 236 -12.85 2.84 5.09
C TYR A 236 -13.04 3.61 3.78
N TYR A 237 -12.29 4.70 3.62
CA TYR A 237 -12.28 5.48 2.39
C TYR A 237 -11.87 4.64 1.16
N ASP A 238 -10.78 3.88 1.28
CA ASP A 238 -10.29 3.03 0.20
C ASP A 238 -11.34 2.00 -0.21
N VAL A 239 -11.96 1.30 0.75
CA VAL A 239 -13.02 0.31 0.45
C VAL A 239 -14.21 0.99 -0.20
N TYR A 240 -14.67 2.13 0.32
CA TYR A 240 -15.75 2.92 -0.29
C TYR A 240 -15.47 3.27 -1.75
N LYS A 241 -14.26 3.77 -2.06
CA LYS A 241 -13.88 4.10 -3.43
C LYS A 241 -13.79 2.87 -4.32
N MET A 242 -13.23 1.77 -3.83
CA MET A 242 -13.15 0.52 -4.58
C MET A 242 -14.54 -0.06 -4.89
N LEU A 243 -15.51 0.08 -3.98
CA LEU A 243 -16.90 -0.36 -4.20
C LEU A 243 -17.64 0.41 -5.30
N GLN A 244 -17.12 1.56 -5.74
CA GLN A 244 -17.65 2.33 -6.87
C GLN A 244 -17.14 1.83 -8.23
N THR A 245 -16.38 0.74 -8.24
CA THR A 245 -15.78 0.14 -9.44
C THR A 245 -16.22 -1.31 -9.59
N ASP A 246 -15.73 -1.99 -10.64
CA ASP A 246 -16.02 -3.41 -10.88
C ASP A 246 -15.56 -4.34 -9.74
N ILE A 247 -14.70 -3.85 -8.83
CA ILE A 247 -14.30 -4.59 -7.62
C ILE A 247 -15.51 -5.06 -6.80
N LYS A 248 -16.58 -4.25 -6.70
CA LYS A 248 -17.80 -4.66 -5.98
C LYS A 248 -18.41 -5.94 -6.57
N LYS A 249 -18.47 -6.03 -7.89
CA LYS A 249 -19.02 -7.22 -8.56
C LYS A 249 -18.07 -8.40 -8.46
N LEU A 250 -16.78 -8.17 -8.69
CA LEU A 250 -15.74 -9.19 -8.62
C LEU A 250 -15.65 -9.81 -7.22
N SER A 251 -15.78 -9.01 -6.16
CA SER A 251 -15.71 -9.49 -4.78
C SER A 251 -16.84 -10.43 -4.40
N LEU A 252 -18.04 -10.21 -4.94
CA LEU A 252 -19.20 -11.10 -4.74
C LEU A 252 -19.10 -12.41 -5.56
N GLN A 253 -18.13 -12.52 -6.48
CA GLN A 253 -17.94 -13.68 -7.36
C GLN A 253 -16.71 -14.52 -7.00
N ASN A 254 -15.82 -14.04 -6.13
CA ASN A 254 -14.50 -14.62 -5.88
C ASN A 254 -14.22 -14.90 -4.40
N PHE A 255 -15.12 -15.63 -3.74
CA PHE A 255 -15.00 -15.93 -2.31
C PHE A 255 -13.83 -16.84 -1.94
N ALA A 256 -13.32 -17.65 -2.86
CA ALA A 256 -12.11 -18.44 -2.64
C ALA A 256 -10.92 -17.53 -2.25
N LEU A 257 -10.74 -16.42 -2.96
CA LEU A 257 -9.67 -15.45 -2.66
C LEU A 257 -9.88 -14.77 -1.31
N LEU A 258 -11.12 -14.49 -0.91
CA LEU A 258 -11.43 -14.00 0.44
C LEU A 258 -11.04 -15.03 1.51
N PHE A 259 -11.32 -16.31 1.28
CA PHE A 259 -10.97 -17.37 2.22
C PHE A 259 -9.47 -17.57 2.36
N ASP A 260 -8.71 -17.45 1.25
CA ASP A 260 -7.24 -17.47 1.28
C ASP A 260 -6.69 -16.33 2.14
N VAL A 261 -7.20 -15.09 1.94
CA VAL A 261 -6.85 -13.94 2.77
C VAL A 261 -7.16 -14.19 4.25
N ILE A 262 -8.31 -14.80 4.57
CA ILE A 262 -8.70 -15.12 5.94
C ILE A 262 -7.72 -16.11 6.57
N GLU A 263 -7.37 -17.20 5.89
CA GLU A 263 -6.43 -18.19 6.43
C GLU A 263 -5.05 -17.59 6.64
N PHE A 264 -4.58 -16.77 5.69
CA PHE A 264 -3.35 -16.00 5.85
C PHE A 264 -3.39 -15.09 7.09
N LYS A 265 -4.45 -14.29 7.26
CA LYS A 265 -4.61 -13.40 8.43
C LYS A 265 -4.65 -14.16 9.74
N LYS A 266 -5.36 -15.29 9.81
CA LYS A 266 -5.42 -16.15 11.01
C LYS A 266 -4.04 -16.65 11.41
N LYS A 267 -3.22 -17.04 10.44
CA LYS A 267 -1.89 -17.58 10.67
C LYS A 267 -0.85 -16.53 11.03
N PHE A 268 -0.77 -15.44 10.27
CA PHE A 268 0.31 -14.46 10.39
C PHE A 268 -0.04 -13.26 11.27
N TYR A 269 -1.33 -12.97 11.44
CA TYR A 269 -1.84 -11.83 12.20
C TYR A 269 -2.94 -12.24 13.19
N PRO A 270 -2.67 -13.18 14.11
CA PRO A 270 -3.67 -13.68 15.03
C PRO A 270 -4.20 -12.55 15.92
N CYS A 271 -5.52 -12.45 16.00
CA CYS A 271 -6.20 -11.41 16.76
C CYS A 271 -7.49 -11.97 17.34
N ASN A 272 -7.57 -12.02 18.67
CA ASN A 272 -8.64 -12.72 19.39
C ASN A 272 -10.04 -12.15 19.11
N TRP A 273 -10.13 -10.85 18.82
CA TRP A 273 -11.40 -10.22 18.50
C TRP A 273 -11.69 -10.15 16.99
N ALA A 274 -10.76 -10.55 16.13
CA ALA A 274 -10.97 -10.43 14.69
C ALA A 274 -12.10 -11.32 14.19
N ARG A 275 -12.34 -12.49 14.82
CA ARG A 275 -13.45 -13.40 14.50
C ARG A 275 -13.54 -13.77 13.01
N TYR A 276 -12.42 -13.96 12.32
CA TYR A 276 -12.41 -14.15 10.87
C TYR A 276 -13.26 -15.33 10.37
N ASP A 277 -13.43 -16.40 11.17
CA ASP A 277 -14.29 -17.54 10.80
C ASP A 277 -15.78 -17.14 10.70
N ASP A 278 -16.22 -16.08 11.38
CA ASP A 278 -17.59 -15.57 11.27
C ASP A 278 -17.89 -15.08 9.85
N ILE A 279 -16.89 -14.52 9.14
CA ILE A 279 -17.04 -14.06 7.75
C ILE A 279 -17.54 -15.21 6.88
N LYS A 280 -16.98 -16.41 7.02
CA LYS A 280 -17.37 -17.57 6.21
C LYS A 280 -18.85 -17.91 6.39
N SER A 281 -19.40 -17.70 7.59
CA SER A 281 -20.82 -17.91 7.91
C SER A 281 -21.74 -16.72 7.58
N GLY A 282 -21.28 -15.77 6.76
CA GLY A 282 -22.02 -14.56 6.39
C GLY A 282 -22.31 -13.63 7.56
N LYS A 283 -21.32 -13.46 8.45
CA LYS A 283 -21.35 -12.49 9.57
C LYS A 283 -20.20 -11.50 9.47
N LEU A 284 -19.80 -11.17 8.24
CA LEU A 284 -18.86 -10.09 7.97
C LEU A 284 -19.45 -8.78 8.49
N LYS A 285 -18.67 -8.07 9.31
CA LYS A 285 -18.91 -6.69 9.73
C LYS A 285 -17.91 -5.74 9.09
N LEU A 286 -18.33 -4.56 8.72
CA LEU A 286 -17.52 -3.44 8.22
C LEU A 286 -17.74 -2.20 9.07
N VAL A 287 -18.92 -2.08 9.70
CA VAL A 287 -19.30 -0.92 10.51
C VAL A 287 -18.96 -1.16 11.99
N PRO A 288 -18.10 -0.33 12.61
CA PRO A 288 -17.79 -0.42 14.03
C PRO A 288 -18.97 -0.04 14.94
N LYS A 289 -18.81 -0.35 16.22
CA LYS A 289 -19.69 0.19 17.28
C LYS A 289 -19.56 1.72 17.35
N LEU A 290 -20.57 2.37 17.94
CA LEU A 290 -20.68 3.83 18.04
C LEU A 290 -19.41 4.53 18.54
N ASP A 291 -18.72 3.98 19.53
CA ASP A 291 -17.49 4.60 20.06
C ASP A 291 -16.35 4.57 19.03
N GLY A 292 -16.20 3.44 18.33
CA GLY A 292 -15.23 3.30 17.23
C GLY A 292 -15.58 4.20 16.04
N LEU A 293 -16.86 4.33 15.71
CA LEU A 293 -17.33 5.22 14.64
C LEU A 293 -16.92 6.67 14.89
N LYS A 294 -17.14 7.19 16.11
CA LYS A 294 -16.73 8.56 16.48
C LYS A 294 -15.21 8.76 16.35
N ILE A 295 -14.43 7.76 16.74
CA ILE A 295 -12.97 7.83 16.66
C ILE A 295 -12.51 7.86 15.20
N PHE A 296 -13.02 6.95 14.37
CA PHE A 296 -12.66 6.92 12.95
C PHE A 296 -13.21 8.11 12.16
N GLU A 297 -14.33 8.70 12.57
CA GLU A 297 -14.83 9.95 11.98
C GLU A 297 -13.89 11.13 12.29
N ASN A 298 -13.43 11.23 13.53
CA ASN A 298 -12.43 12.25 13.90
C ASN A 298 -11.11 12.03 13.15
N ASP A 299 -10.64 10.79 13.06
CA ASP A 299 -9.47 10.42 12.27
C ASP A 299 -9.64 10.80 10.79
N PHE A 300 -10.80 10.52 10.19
CA PHE A 300 -11.11 10.89 8.80
C PHE A 300 -11.04 12.40 8.59
N ASN A 301 -11.59 13.19 9.53
CA ASN A 301 -11.56 14.65 9.46
C ASN A 301 -10.12 15.20 9.51
N ILE A 302 -9.23 14.59 10.30
CA ILE A 302 -7.80 14.93 10.33
C ILE A 302 -7.13 14.58 8.99
N MET A 303 -7.51 13.46 8.37
CA MET A 303 -6.93 12.96 7.13
C MET A 303 -7.45 13.63 5.85
N LYS A 304 -8.48 14.48 5.92
CA LYS A 304 -9.10 15.13 4.74
C LYS A 304 -8.12 15.84 3.82
N ASN A 305 -7.05 16.42 4.36
CA ASN A 305 -6.02 17.11 3.57
C ASN A 305 -5.25 16.18 2.60
N MET A 306 -5.30 14.86 2.81
CA MET A 306 -4.66 13.87 1.94
C MET A 306 -5.59 13.33 0.85
N ILE A 307 -6.89 13.66 0.90
CA ILE A 307 -7.90 13.14 -0.04
C ILE A 307 -8.10 14.19 -1.14
N PHE A 308 -7.88 13.78 -2.39
CA PHE A 308 -8.07 14.66 -3.53
C PHE A 308 -9.57 14.83 -3.84
N HIS A 309 -9.99 16.06 -4.11
CA HIS A 309 -11.31 16.41 -4.65
C HIS A 309 -12.57 15.99 -3.88
N ASN A 310 -12.52 15.69 -2.56
CA ASN A 310 -13.66 14.99 -1.94
C ASN A 310 -14.54 15.78 -0.97
N SER A 311 -15.84 15.79 -1.31
CA SER A 311 -16.98 16.33 -0.57
C SER A 311 -17.75 15.27 0.24
N VAL A 312 -17.25 14.03 0.32
CA VAL A 312 -17.95 12.91 0.99
C VAL A 312 -17.79 12.97 2.52
N SER A 313 -18.89 12.80 3.25
CA SER A 313 -18.85 12.65 4.71
C SER A 313 -18.48 11.23 5.11
N PHE A 314 -17.88 11.07 6.30
CA PHE A 314 -17.61 9.73 6.84
C PHE A 314 -18.90 8.93 7.02
N SER A 315 -20.01 9.58 7.40
CA SER A 315 -21.33 8.93 7.48
C SER A 315 -21.76 8.29 6.15
N SER A 316 -21.55 9.00 5.02
CA SER A 316 -21.90 8.48 3.69
C SER A 316 -21.05 7.27 3.30
N ILE A 317 -19.77 7.27 3.69
CA ILE A 317 -18.87 6.11 3.52
C ILE A 317 -19.44 4.92 4.29
N ILE A 318 -19.79 5.11 5.56
CA ILE A 318 -20.33 4.06 6.42
C ILE A 318 -21.66 3.49 5.89
N GLU A 319 -22.55 4.33 5.37
CA GLU A 319 -23.81 3.90 4.74
C GLU A 319 -23.56 2.95 3.57
N ILE A 320 -22.63 3.29 2.67
CA ILE A 320 -22.27 2.41 1.54
C ILE A 320 -21.63 1.10 2.01
N LEU A 321 -20.78 1.17 3.05
CA LEU A 321 -20.20 -0.05 3.63
C LEU A 321 -21.26 -0.93 4.27
N GLN A 322 -22.28 -0.38 4.93
CA GLN A 322 -23.37 -1.15 5.51
C GLN A 322 -24.20 -1.87 4.44
N ILE A 323 -24.51 -1.19 3.33
CA ILE A 323 -25.22 -1.81 2.20
C ILE A 323 -24.41 -2.99 1.64
N TYR A 324 -23.11 -2.77 1.41
CA TYR A 324 -22.25 -3.85 0.90
C TYR A 324 -22.07 -4.99 1.90
N GLU A 325 -22.03 -4.70 3.21
CA GLU A 325 -22.00 -5.69 4.29
C GLU A 325 -23.21 -6.63 4.22
N GLU A 326 -24.41 -6.09 4.01
CA GLU A 326 -25.64 -6.88 3.85
C GLU A 326 -25.61 -7.74 2.58
N GLU A 327 -25.18 -7.15 1.46
CA GLU A 327 -25.06 -7.86 0.17
C GLU A 327 -24.09 -9.04 0.26
N ILE A 328 -22.86 -8.81 0.74
CA ILE A 328 -21.84 -9.88 0.80
C ILE A 328 -22.22 -10.98 1.79
N ASN A 329 -22.84 -10.63 2.92
CA ASN A 329 -23.29 -11.63 3.89
C ASN A 329 -24.38 -12.53 3.33
N LYS A 330 -25.33 -11.98 2.56
CA LYS A 330 -26.37 -12.75 1.90
C LYS A 330 -25.76 -13.77 0.93
N GLU A 331 -24.82 -13.35 0.09
CA GLU A 331 -24.13 -14.25 -0.85
C GLU A 331 -23.30 -15.33 -0.13
N LEU A 332 -22.61 -14.97 0.97
CA LEU A 332 -21.83 -15.93 1.78
C LEU A 332 -22.73 -16.97 2.46
N ILE A 333 -23.92 -16.58 2.93
CA ILE A 333 -24.89 -17.52 3.50
C ILE A 333 -25.38 -18.51 2.43
N HIS A 334 -25.57 -18.07 1.19
CA HIS A 334 -25.98 -18.95 0.09
C HIS A 334 -24.92 -19.98 -0.31
N LEU A 335 -23.65 -19.75 0.03
CA LEU A 335 -22.55 -20.70 -0.19
C LEU A 335 -22.38 -21.75 0.92
N CYS A 336 -22.91 -21.49 2.12
CA CYS A 336 -22.84 -22.39 3.28
C CYS A 336 -24.03 -23.35 3.32
#